data_AF-A0A957UQX4-F1
#
_entry.id   AF-A0A957UQX4-F1
#
_cell.length_a   1.000
_cell.length_b   1.000
_cell.length_c   1.000
_cell.angle_alpha   90.00
_cell.angle_beta   90.00
_cell.angle_gamma   90.00
#
_symmetry.space_group_name_H-M   'P 1'
#
loop_
_entity.id
_entity.type
_entity.pdbx_description
1 polymer ?
#
loop_
_entity_poly.entity_id
_entity_poly.type
_entity_poly.pdbx_seq_one_letter_code
_entity_poly.pdbx_strand_id
1 'polypeptide(L)'
;MTAARLRGQEYLLERRLFRRKSTGEIIESDRKGGGAFTRLAFLTWWHYDVLRGLEYLRCADVAPEERMAEAIDLVASRRDGDGHWLLEVQYPGVMPVAMDADVGQPSRWMTLRALRVLDWYAAGE
;
A
#
# COMPACT_ATOMS: atom_id res chain seq x y z
N MET A 1 -4.96 3.32 -22.92
CA MET A 1 -5.43 2.85 -21.60
C MET A 1 -6.84 2.27 -21.77
N THR A 2 -7.14 1.07 -21.24
CA THR A 2 -8.46 0.44 -21.45
C THR A 2 -9.51 0.98 -20.48
N ALA A 3 -10.78 1.04 -20.91
CA ALA A 3 -11.89 1.49 -20.06
C ALA A 3 -12.05 0.66 -18.77
N ALA A 4 -11.69 -0.63 -18.82
CA ALA A 4 -11.71 -1.50 -17.66
C ALA A 4 -10.69 -1.08 -16.58
N ARG A 5 -9.48 -0.67 -16.99
CA ARG A 5 -8.44 -0.21 -16.07
C ARG A 5 -8.87 1.05 -15.32
N LEU A 6 -9.43 2.02 -16.05
CA LEU A 6 -9.93 3.28 -15.48
C LEU A 6 -11.03 3.06 -14.45
N ARG A 7 -12.00 2.19 -14.74
CA ARG A 7 -13.05 1.84 -13.77
C ARG A 7 -12.50 1.17 -12.51
N GLY A 8 -11.48 0.33 -12.67
CA GLY A 8 -10.81 -0.31 -11.53
C GLY A 8 -10.05 0.71 -10.67
N GLN A 9 -9.35 1.66 -11.29
CA GLN A 9 -8.69 2.77 -10.61
C GLN A 9 -9.69 3.61 -9.82
N GLU A 10 -10.75 4.08 -10.48
CA GLU A 10 -11.80 4.88 -9.85
C GLU A 10 -12.44 4.14 -8.67
N TYR A 11 -12.69 2.84 -8.82
CA TYR A 11 -13.23 2.02 -7.74
C TYR A 11 -12.31 1.95 -6.50
N LEU A 12 -10.99 1.95 -6.68
CA LEU A 12 -10.06 2.02 -5.55
C LEU A 12 -10.07 3.40 -4.91
N LEU A 13 -10.06 4.47 -5.72
CA LEU A 13 -10.03 5.87 -5.28
C LEU A 13 -11.30 6.27 -4.53
N GLU A 14 -12.49 5.90 -5.02
CA GLU A 14 -13.77 6.07 -4.33
C GLU A 14 -13.77 5.49 -2.91
N ARG A 15 -12.92 4.51 -2.65
CA ARG A 15 -12.80 3.79 -1.38
C ARG A 15 -11.58 4.21 -0.56
N ARG A 16 -10.92 5.30 -0.95
CA ARG A 16 -9.67 5.78 -0.33
C ARG A 16 -8.64 4.64 -0.18
N LEU A 17 -8.62 3.73 -1.15
CA LEU A 17 -7.78 2.53 -1.27
C LEU A 17 -7.97 1.42 -0.22
N PHE A 18 -8.45 1.70 0.99
CA PHE A 18 -8.52 0.70 2.07
C PHE A 18 -9.85 0.67 2.85
N ARG A 19 -10.85 1.46 2.44
CA ARG A 19 -12.20 1.45 3.06
C ARG A 19 -13.20 0.59 2.31
N ARG A 20 -14.27 0.17 2.99
CA ARG A 20 -15.43 -0.50 2.38
C ARG A 20 -16.27 0.53 1.65
N LYS A 21 -16.67 0.25 0.40
CA LYS A 21 -17.55 1.17 -0.36
C LYS A 21 -18.93 1.35 0.31
N SER A 22 -19.44 0.30 0.95
CA SER A 22 -20.79 0.28 1.53
C SER A 22 -20.90 1.01 2.87
N THR A 23 -19.88 0.88 3.74
CA THR A 23 -19.92 1.41 5.11
C THR A 23 -18.93 2.54 5.35
N GLY A 24 -17.96 2.73 4.46
CA GLY A 24 -16.85 3.65 4.68
C GLY A 24 -15.84 3.16 5.72
N GLU A 25 -16.06 2.03 6.39
CA GLU A 25 -15.17 1.51 7.43
C GLU A 25 -13.85 0.97 6.85
N ILE A 26 -12.81 0.98 7.68
CA ILE A 26 -11.51 0.39 7.35
C ILE A 26 -11.65 -1.13 7.18
N ILE A 27 -10.94 -1.69 6.20
CA ILE A 27 -10.88 -3.14 6.02
C ILE A 27 -9.79 -3.71 6.91
N GLU A 28 -10.17 -4.06 8.13
CA GLU A 28 -9.30 -4.72 9.10
C GLU A 28 -9.12 -6.23 8.83
N SER A 29 -10.05 -6.83 8.10
CA SER A 29 -9.95 -8.23 7.67
C SER A 29 -10.52 -8.40 6.27
N ASP A 30 -9.65 -8.73 5.33
CA ASP A 30 -10.02 -9.09 3.97
C ASP A 30 -10.72 -10.45 3.92
N ARG A 31 -11.81 -10.54 3.16
CA ARG A 31 -12.59 -11.77 3.05
C ARG A 31 -11.79 -12.94 2.45
N LYS A 32 -10.83 -12.67 1.58
CA LYS A 32 -10.06 -13.73 0.90
C LYS A 32 -8.77 -14.08 1.65
N GLY A 33 -8.04 -13.06 2.09
CA GLY A 33 -6.71 -13.21 2.66
C GLY A 33 -6.64 -13.06 4.18
N GLY A 34 -7.73 -12.68 4.86
CA GLY A 34 -7.79 -12.48 6.31
C GLY A 34 -7.02 -11.25 6.84
N GLY A 35 -6.12 -10.68 6.04
CA GLY A 35 -5.27 -9.55 6.42
C GLY A 35 -5.97 -8.20 6.34
N ALA A 36 -5.50 -7.25 7.16
CA ALA A 36 -5.91 -5.86 7.09
C ALA A 36 -5.26 -5.16 5.89
N PHE A 37 -6.02 -4.34 5.17
CA PHE A 37 -5.48 -3.55 4.06
C PHE A 37 -4.51 -2.46 4.53
N THR A 38 -4.51 -2.14 5.82
CA THR A 38 -3.65 -1.14 6.44
C THR A 38 -2.29 -1.69 6.90
N ARG A 39 -2.06 -3.00 6.78
CA ARG A 39 -0.80 -3.62 7.22
C ARG A 39 0.17 -3.81 6.05
N LEU A 40 1.37 -3.25 6.17
CA LEU A 40 2.35 -3.19 5.09
C LEU A 40 3.13 -4.52 4.96
N ALA A 41 3.08 -5.12 3.77
CA ALA A 41 3.68 -6.44 3.51
C ALA A 41 4.68 -6.41 2.34
N PHE A 42 5.68 -7.30 2.41
CA PHE A 42 6.57 -7.59 1.29
C PHE A 42 7.11 -9.02 1.36
N LEU A 43 7.02 -9.84 0.31
CA LEU A 43 6.15 -9.73 -0.87
C LEU A 43 4.66 -9.80 -0.49
N THR A 44 3.79 -9.24 -1.32
CA THR A 44 2.35 -9.25 -1.06
C THR A 44 1.63 -10.49 -1.60
N TRP A 45 2.26 -11.28 -2.48
CA TRP A 45 1.59 -12.33 -3.27
C TRP A 45 0.28 -11.83 -3.92
N TRP A 46 -0.85 -12.49 -3.66
CA TRP A 46 -2.19 -12.08 -4.05
C TRP A 46 -2.89 -11.18 -3.02
N HIS A 47 -2.30 -10.98 -1.84
CA HIS A 47 -2.86 -10.09 -0.83
C HIS A 47 -2.74 -8.63 -1.27
N TYR A 48 -3.67 -7.84 -0.77
CA TYR A 48 -3.70 -6.40 -0.98
C TYR A 48 -3.36 -5.68 0.32
N ASP A 49 -2.50 -4.69 0.20
CA ASP A 49 -2.28 -3.65 1.19
C ASP A 49 -2.32 -2.29 0.49
N VAL A 50 -2.51 -1.23 1.29
CA VAL A 50 -2.64 0.13 0.80
C VAL A 50 -1.43 0.59 0.00
N LEU A 51 -0.21 0.18 0.38
CA LEU A 51 1.03 0.58 -0.29
C LEU A 51 1.15 -0.07 -1.67
N ARG A 52 0.68 -1.32 -1.83
CA ARG A 52 0.52 -1.96 -3.15
C ARG A 52 -0.43 -1.18 -4.04
N GLY A 53 -1.53 -0.69 -3.50
CA GLY A 53 -2.49 0.17 -4.22
C GLY A 53 -1.86 1.47 -4.70
N LEU A 54 -1.16 2.17 -3.81
CA LEU A 54 -0.47 3.44 -4.13
C LEU A 54 0.66 3.25 -5.14
N GLU A 55 1.47 2.19 -5.00
CA GLU A 55 2.51 1.90 -5.97
C GLU A 55 1.96 1.61 -7.36
N TYR A 56 0.82 0.93 -7.46
CA TYR A 56 0.15 0.74 -8.74
C TYR A 56 -0.25 2.08 -9.37
N LEU A 57 -0.86 2.99 -8.60
CA LEU A 57 -1.28 4.31 -9.09
C LEU A 57 -0.08 5.13 -9.58
N ARG A 58 1.02 5.12 -8.81
CA ARG A 58 2.30 5.72 -9.21
C ARG A 58 2.84 5.11 -10.51
N CYS A 59 2.94 3.79 -10.60
CA CYS A 59 3.43 3.10 -11.80
C CYS A 59 2.51 3.28 -13.02
N ALA A 60 1.21 3.52 -12.79
CA ALA A 60 0.23 3.78 -13.83
C ALA A 60 0.18 5.25 -14.27
N ASP A 61 1.05 6.11 -13.71
CA ASP A 61 1.16 7.55 -13.98
C ASP A 61 -0.18 8.29 -13.73
N VAL A 62 -0.86 7.89 -12.65
CA VAL A 62 -2.05 8.61 -12.17
C VAL A 62 -1.57 9.88 -11.48
N ALA A 63 -2.22 11.02 -11.74
CA ALA A 63 -1.92 12.23 -10.98
C ALA A 63 -2.36 12.06 -9.52
N PRO A 64 -1.53 12.43 -8.53
CA PRO A 64 -1.95 12.54 -7.14
C PRO A 64 -3.26 13.33 -7.00
N GLU A 65 -4.17 12.86 -6.14
CA GLU A 65 -5.42 13.54 -5.83
C GLU A 65 -5.85 13.35 -4.38
N GLU A 66 -6.80 14.18 -3.91
CA GLU A 66 -7.26 14.27 -2.52
C GLU A 66 -7.72 12.92 -1.93
N ARG A 67 -8.32 12.04 -2.75
CA ARG A 67 -8.82 10.73 -2.31
C ARG A 67 -7.70 9.78 -1.89
N MET A 68 -6.45 10.06 -2.27
CA MET A 68 -5.27 9.32 -1.86
C MET A 68 -4.68 9.82 -0.52
N ALA A 69 -5.00 11.04 -0.09
CA ALA A 69 -4.37 11.69 1.06
C ALA A 69 -4.40 10.82 2.32
N GLU A 70 -5.57 10.24 2.63
CA GLU A 70 -5.70 9.36 3.81
C GLU A 70 -4.80 8.11 3.74
N ALA A 71 -4.62 7.56 2.54
CA ALA A 71 -3.74 6.41 2.33
C ALA A 71 -2.26 6.81 2.41
N ILE A 72 -1.92 8.01 1.95
CA ILE A 72 -0.59 8.60 2.06
C ILE A 72 -0.25 8.87 3.53
N ASP A 73 -1.16 9.48 4.29
CA ASP A 73 -1.00 9.74 5.72
C ASP A 73 -0.76 8.44 6.49
N LEU A 74 -1.52 7.38 6.17
CA LEU A 74 -1.32 6.07 6.74
C LEU A 74 0.07 5.50 6.44
N VAL A 75 0.62 5.70 5.25
CA VAL A 75 2.00 5.27 4.95
C VAL A 75 3.00 6.15 5.68
N ALA A 76 2.82 7.47 5.66
CA ALA A 76 3.71 8.42 6.33
C ALA A 76 3.78 8.20 7.85
N SER A 77 2.65 7.88 8.49
CA SER A 77 2.58 7.61 9.93
C SER A 77 3.33 6.34 10.37
N ARG A 78 3.72 5.48 9.42
CA ARG A 78 4.48 4.23 9.69
C ARG A 78 6.00 4.43 9.61
N ARG A 79 6.45 5.64 9.25
CA ARG A 79 7.86 6.00 9.26
C ARG A 79 8.35 6.04 10.71
N ASP A 80 9.40 5.29 11.01
CA ASP A 80 10.05 5.33 12.33
C ASP A 80 10.94 6.58 12.51
N GLY A 81 11.55 6.71 13.69
CA GLY A 81 12.41 7.85 14.03
C GLY A 81 13.68 7.97 13.17
N ASP A 82 14.10 6.87 12.54
CA ASP A 82 15.27 6.82 11.66
C ASP A 82 14.89 6.96 10.18
N GLY A 83 13.59 7.09 9.88
CA GLY A 83 13.09 7.25 8.51
C GLY A 83 12.83 5.94 7.77
N HIS A 84 12.76 4.81 8.47
CA HIS A 84 12.51 3.49 7.88
C HIS A 84 11.06 3.03 8.08
N TRP A 85 10.70 1.97 7.38
CA TRP A 85 9.43 1.27 7.53
C TRP A 85 9.68 -0.18 7.91
N LEU A 86 8.91 -0.65 8.89
CA LEU A 86 8.95 -2.02 9.35
C LEU A 86 8.24 -2.96 8.36
N LEU A 87 8.70 -4.20 8.26
CA LEU A 87 7.90 -5.28 7.67
C LEU A 87 6.79 -5.67 8.65
N GLU A 88 5.53 -5.34 8.39
CA GLU A 88 4.45 -5.61 9.35
C GLU A 88 3.83 -7.00 9.17
N VAL A 89 3.82 -7.51 7.93
CA VAL A 89 3.25 -8.81 7.60
C VAL A 89 4.15 -9.55 6.63
N GLN A 90 4.40 -10.81 6.95
CA GLN A 90 4.97 -11.78 6.03
C GLN A 90 3.95 -12.89 5.79
N TYR A 91 3.54 -13.05 4.55
CA TYR A 91 2.61 -14.09 4.16
C TYR A 91 3.34 -15.41 3.87
N PRO A 92 2.74 -16.56 4.20
CA PRO A 92 3.33 -17.87 3.95
C PRO A 92 3.68 -18.06 2.47
N GLY A 93 4.85 -18.62 2.21
CA GLY A 93 5.32 -18.96 0.87
C GLY A 93 6.83 -19.18 0.84
N VAL A 94 7.32 -19.79 -0.24
CA VAL A 94 8.75 -20.01 -0.43
C VAL A 94 9.34 -18.78 -1.12
N MET A 95 10.25 -18.10 -0.44
CA MET A 95 10.97 -16.98 -1.05
C MET A 95 12.05 -17.49 -2.00
N PRO A 96 12.08 -17.02 -3.27
CA PRO A 96 13.16 -17.37 -4.20
C PRO A 96 14.52 -16.84 -3.77
N VAL A 97 14.54 -15.80 -2.94
CA VAL A 97 15.75 -15.13 -2.43
C VAL A 97 15.60 -14.81 -0.95
N ALA A 98 16.70 -14.75 -0.21
CA ALA A 98 16.70 -14.33 1.19
C ALA A 98 16.26 -12.86 1.30
N MET A 99 15.36 -12.60 2.24
CA MET A 99 14.87 -11.25 2.55
C MET A 99 15.70 -10.62 3.66
N ASP A 100 15.79 -9.29 3.66
CA ASP A 100 16.68 -8.52 4.53
C ASP A 100 16.12 -8.26 5.95
N ALA A 101 14.82 -8.50 6.17
CA ALA A 101 14.15 -8.18 7.41
C ALA A 101 13.09 -9.22 7.78
N ASP A 102 13.02 -9.52 9.08
CA ASP A 102 11.91 -10.25 9.70
C ASP A 102 10.75 -9.30 10.03
N VAL A 103 9.58 -9.88 10.32
CA VAL A 103 8.41 -9.10 10.77
C VAL A 103 8.76 -8.28 12.02
N GLY A 104 8.43 -6.99 11.98
CA GLY A 104 8.69 -6.02 13.04
C GLY A 104 10.07 -5.35 12.95
N GLN A 105 10.92 -5.75 12.01
CA GLN A 105 12.22 -5.10 11.77
C GLN A 105 12.15 -4.10 10.60
N PRO A 106 12.98 -3.03 10.61
CA PRO A 106 13.13 -2.14 9.48
C PRO A 106 13.48 -2.92 8.21
N SER A 107 12.73 -2.70 7.13
CA SER A 107 12.94 -3.36 5.84
C SER A 107 13.35 -2.36 4.78
N ARG A 108 14.43 -2.68 4.06
CA ARG A 108 14.92 -1.86 2.93
C ARG A 108 13.90 -1.82 1.80
N TRP A 109 13.23 -2.93 1.55
CA TRP A 109 12.18 -3.00 0.53
C TRP A 109 10.96 -2.18 0.91
N MET A 110 10.51 -2.24 2.17
CA MET A 110 9.40 -1.40 2.64
C MET A 110 9.76 0.07 2.56
N THR A 111 10.94 0.42 3.05
CA THR A 111 11.44 1.80 3.04
C THR A 111 11.51 2.36 1.61
N LEU A 112 12.08 1.60 0.66
CA LEU A 112 12.15 2.03 -0.74
C LEU A 112 10.77 2.25 -1.36
N ARG A 113 9.82 1.33 -1.13
CA ARG A 113 8.46 1.42 -1.68
C ARG A 113 7.71 2.61 -1.09
N ALA A 114 7.80 2.82 0.22
CA ALA A 114 7.17 3.93 0.91
C ALA A 114 7.73 5.27 0.44
N LEU A 115 9.05 5.45 0.42
CA LEU A 115 9.68 6.68 -0.06
C LEU A 115 9.26 7.03 -1.49
N ARG A 116 9.28 6.06 -2.41
CA ARG A 116 8.85 6.29 -3.80
C ARG A 116 7.41 6.78 -3.92
N VAL A 117 6.51 6.28 -3.07
CA VAL A 117 5.11 6.69 -3.05
C VAL A 117 4.96 8.08 -2.45
N LEU A 118 5.65 8.37 -1.35
CA LEU A 118 5.58 9.67 -0.69
C LEU A 118 6.20 10.78 -1.55
N ASP A 119 7.36 10.53 -2.16
CA ASP A 119 8.03 11.48 -3.04
C ASP A 119 7.19 11.76 -4.30
N TRP A 120 6.54 10.73 -4.86
CA TRP A 120 5.64 10.88 -6.00
C TRP A 120 4.41 11.70 -5.64
N TYR A 121 3.81 11.47 -4.47
CA TYR A 121 2.64 12.23 -4.05
C TYR A 121 2.99 13.70 -3.82
N ALA A 122 4.08 13.97 -3.10
CA ALA A 122 4.55 15.33 -2.81
C ALA A 122 4.99 16.11 -4.07
N ALA A 123 5.45 15.43 -5.12
CA ALA A 123 5.81 16.07 -6.38
C ALA A 123 4.60 16.47 -7.25
N GLY A 124 3.41 15.95 -6.93
CA GLY A 124 2.16 16.27 -7.63
C GLY A 124 1.20 17.19 -6.86
N GLU A 125 1.52 17.54 -5.61
CA GLU A 125 0.91 18.67 -4.89
C GLU A 125 1.49 20.01 -5.38
#